data_AF-A0A7J4KUG3-F1
#
_entry.id   AF-A0A7J4KUG3-F1
#
_cell.length_a   1.000
_cell.length_b   1.000
_cell.length_c   1.000
_cell.angle_alpha   90.00
_cell.angle_beta   90.00
_cell.angle_gamma   90.00
#
_symmetry.space_group_name_H-M   'P 1'
#
loop_
_entity.id
_entity.type
_entity.pdbx_description
1 polymer ?
#
loop_
_entity_poly.entity_id
_entity_poly.type
_entity_poly.pdbx_seq_one_letter_code
_entity_poly.pdbx_strand_id
1 'polypeptide(L)'
;IELLPELAEISKKNLKNAGVKNAKVFCADGSKGLSEQAPFDRILISAACAKVPDALVEQLAEGGILVAPVGAAFSQQLEILEKKNGELLQSFAPGFYVFVPLKFNE
;
A
#
# COMPACT_ATOMS: atom_id res chain seq x y z
N ILE A 1 4.86 2.13 -4.96
CA ILE A 1 5.46 0.95 -5.63
C ILE A 1 4.49 0.54 -6.72
N GLU A 2 4.98 0.22 -7.90
CA GLU A 2 4.15 -0.22 -9.03
C GLU A 2 4.74 -1.52 -9.58
N LEU A 3 3.89 -2.52 -9.82
CA LEU A 3 4.32 -3.85 -10.29
C LEU A 3 4.58 -3.84 -11.80
N LEU A 4 3.73 -3.16 -12.56
CA LEU A 4 3.77 -3.15 -14.02
C LEU A 4 4.80 -2.13 -14.53
N PRO A 5 5.87 -2.55 -15.25
CA PRO A 5 6.92 -1.64 -15.70
C PRO A 5 6.41 -0.46 -16.53
N GLU A 6 5.43 -0.69 -17.40
CA GLU A 6 4.82 0.34 -18.22
C GLU A 6 4.14 1.43 -17.36
N LEU A 7 3.37 1.03 -16.35
CA LEU A 7 2.72 1.97 -15.43
C LEU A 7 3.72 2.71 -14.55
N ALA A 8 4.82 2.05 -14.17
CA ALA A 8 5.88 2.69 -13.41
C ALA A 8 6.55 3.81 -14.23
N GLU A 9 6.83 3.58 -15.52
CA GLU A 9 7.39 4.60 -16.41
C GLU A 9 6.42 5.75 -16.68
N ILE A 10 5.14 5.45 -16.92
CA ILE A 10 4.08 6.46 -17.05
C ILE A 10 4.02 7.33 -15.78
N SER A 11 4.05 6.71 -14.60
CA SER A 11 4.02 7.40 -13.32
C SER A 11 5.22 8.35 -13.13
N LYS A 12 6.44 7.89 -13.45
CA LYS A 12 7.66 8.72 -13.40
C LYS A 12 7.53 9.94 -14.32
N LYS A 13 7.04 9.74 -15.55
CA LYS A 13 6.85 10.82 -16.52
C LYS A 13 5.82 11.83 -16.03
N ASN A 14 4.69 11.37 -15.49
CA ASN A 14 3.64 12.24 -14.98
C ASN A 14 4.13 13.09 -13.80
N LEU A 15 4.84 12.49 -12.84
CA LEU A 15 5.43 13.21 -11.70
C LEU A 15 6.44 14.28 -12.17
N LYS A 16 7.31 13.93 -13.13
CA LYS A 16 8.26 14.87 -13.72
C LYS A 16 7.55 16.05 -14.39
N ASN A 17 6.54 15.79 -15.20
CA ASN A 17 5.78 16.82 -15.91
C ASN A 17 4.99 17.73 -14.95
N ALA A 18 4.50 17.18 -13.84
CA ALA A 18 3.83 17.93 -12.78
C ALA A 18 4.80 18.70 -11.86
N GLY A 19 6.12 18.58 -12.06
CA GLY A 19 7.13 19.25 -11.23
C GLY A 19 7.25 18.69 -9.81
N VAL A 20 6.76 17.47 -9.56
CA VAL A 20 6.82 16.82 -8.25
C VAL A 20 8.24 16.31 -7.99
N LYS A 21 8.86 16.77 -6.89
CA LYS A 21 10.26 16.45 -6.54
C LYS A 21 10.42 15.55 -5.32
N ASN A 22 9.35 15.36 -4.55
CA ASN A 22 9.35 14.60 -3.30
C ASN A 22 8.71 13.20 -3.44
N ALA A 23 8.59 12.70 -4.66
CA ALA A 23 8.04 11.37 -4.94
C ALA A 23 9.03 10.54 -5.76
N LYS A 24 9.22 9.27 -5.39
CA LYS A 24 10.05 8.30 -6.11
C LYS A 24 9.22 7.07 -6.45
N VAL A 25 9.29 6.63 -7.69
CA VAL A 25 8.58 5.44 -8.18
C VAL A 25 9.55 4.27 -8.22
N PHE A 26 9.13 3.16 -7.61
CA PHE A 26 9.83 1.88 -7.64
C PHE A 26 9.01 0.88 -8.44
N CYS A 27 9.62 0.29 -9.47
CA CYS A 27 9.04 -0.82 -10.22
C CYS A 27 9.39 -2.12 -9.48
N ALA A 28 8.47 -2.62 -8.67
CA ALA A 28 8.70 -3.75 -7.77
C ALA A 28 7.38 -4.37 -7.32
N ASP A 29 7.47 -5.52 -6.66
CA ASP A 29 6.32 -6.17 -6.01
C ASP A 29 5.94 -5.43 -4.73
N GLY A 30 4.80 -4.73 -4.78
CA GLY A 30 4.29 -3.94 -3.66
C GLY A 30 3.91 -4.77 -2.44
N SER A 31 3.62 -6.07 -2.60
CA SER A 31 3.30 -6.94 -1.45
C SER A 31 4.49 -7.17 -0.52
N LYS A 32 5.72 -6.99 -1.03
CA LYS A 32 6.98 -7.11 -0.28
C LYS A 32 7.42 -5.80 0.37
N GLY A 33 6.75 -4.68 0.06
CA GLY A 33 7.13 -3.35 0.51
C GLY A 33 8.49 -2.88 -0.01
N LEU A 34 9.14 -2.02 0.77
CA LEU A 34 10.47 -1.45 0.50
C LEU A 34 11.26 -1.44 1.82
N SER A 35 11.73 -2.60 2.24
CA SER A 35 12.42 -2.78 3.54
C SER A 35 13.63 -1.85 3.71
N GLU A 36 14.35 -1.52 2.63
CA GLU A 36 15.48 -0.58 2.66
C GLU A 36 15.10 0.86 3.05
N GLN A 37 13.81 1.21 2.97
CA GLN A 37 13.29 2.53 3.36
C GLN A 37 12.35 2.47 4.56
N ALA A 38 12.13 1.27 5.12
CA ALA A 38 11.38 1.10 6.34
C ALA A 38 12.16 1.68 7.55
N PRO A 39 11.48 2.04 8.64
CA PRO A 39 10.03 1.99 8.81
C PRO A 39 9.29 3.16 8.15
N PHE A 40 8.01 2.95 7.83
CA PHE A 40 7.13 3.97 7.26
C PHE A 40 6.12 4.47 8.30
N ASP A 41 5.94 5.79 8.39
CA ASP A 41 4.85 6.36 9.20
C ASP A 41 3.48 6.02 8.62
N ARG A 42 3.37 5.94 7.29
CA ARG A 42 2.11 5.72 6.59
C ARG A 42 2.31 4.76 5.42
N ILE A 43 1.43 3.78 5.33
CA ILE A 43 1.38 2.84 4.20
C ILE A 43 -0.03 2.87 3.62
N LEU A 44 -0.13 3.12 2.31
CA LEU A 44 -1.40 3.08 1.58
C LEU A 44 -1.32 2.02 0.50
N ILE A 45 -2.19 1.02 0.57
CA ILE A 45 -2.35 0.01 -0.47
C ILE A 45 -3.54 0.42 -1.33
N SER A 46 -3.31 0.75 -2.60
CA SER A 46 -4.37 1.13 -3.56
C SER A 46 -4.77 -0.03 -4.48
N ALA A 47 -4.72 -1.26 -3.96
CA ALA A 47 -5.10 -2.49 -4.64
C ALA A 47 -5.64 -3.50 -3.62
N ALA A 48 -6.74 -4.18 -3.96
CA ALA A 48 -7.45 -5.10 -3.07
C ALA A 48 -6.59 -6.33 -2.74
N CYS A 49 -6.46 -6.64 -1.46
CA CYS A 49 -5.75 -7.83 -0.99
C CYS A 49 -6.71 -8.75 -0.20
N ALA A 50 -6.43 -10.05 -0.19
CA ALA A 50 -7.21 -11.00 0.62
C ALA A 50 -6.98 -10.80 2.12
N LYS A 51 -5.75 -10.41 2.48
CA LYS A 51 -5.31 -9.91 3.77
C LYS A 51 -4.21 -8.88 3.56
N VAL A 52 -4.01 -7.99 4.52
CA VAL A 52 -2.85 -7.09 4.49
C VAL A 52 -1.55 -7.93 4.48
N PRO A 53 -0.59 -7.65 3.56
CA PRO A 53 0.69 -8.36 3.54
C PRO A 53 1.50 -8.15 4.82
N ASP A 54 1.98 -9.24 5.42
CA ASP A 54 2.72 -9.22 6.68
C ASP A 54 3.99 -8.37 6.58
N ALA A 55 4.66 -8.38 5.42
CA ALA A 55 5.84 -7.54 5.16
C ALA A 55 5.56 -6.03 5.27
N LEU A 56 4.35 -5.58 4.94
CA LEU A 56 3.97 -4.17 5.07
C LEU A 56 3.64 -3.82 6.52
N VAL A 57 3.07 -4.75 7.28
CA VAL A 57 2.86 -4.60 8.73
C VAL A 57 4.20 -4.49 9.47
N GLU A 58 5.17 -5.32 9.12
CA GLU A 58 6.52 -5.28 9.70
C GLU A 58 7.23 -3.96 9.41
N GLN A 59 7.04 -3.42 8.20
CA GLN A 59 7.63 -2.14 7.78
C GLN A 59 6.89 -0.91 8.31
N LEU A 60 5.76 -1.08 9.02
CA LEU A 60 5.02 0.02 9.64
C LEU A 60 5.72 0.48 10.93
N ALA A 61 5.97 1.79 11.04
CA ALA A 61 6.52 2.42 12.23
C ALA A 61 5.56 2.31 13.43
N GLU A 62 6.11 2.40 14.64
CA GLU A 62 5.32 2.63 15.86
C GLU A 62 4.58 3.98 15.75
N GLY A 63 3.27 4.02 16.04
CA GLY A 63 2.39 5.15 15.73
C GLY A 63 2.03 5.30 14.24
N GLY A 64 2.44 4.33 13.42
CA GLY A 64 2.17 4.30 11.98
C GLY A 64 0.74 3.86 11.66
N ILE A 65 0.25 4.27 10.49
CA ILE A 65 -1.07 3.88 9.98
C ILE A 65 -0.93 3.20 8.61
N LEU A 66 -1.51 2.01 8.48
CA LEU A 66 -1.67 1.32 7.20
C LEU A 66 -3.14 1.31 6.80
N VAL A 67 -3.42 1.65 5.54
CA VAL A 67 -4.77 1.59 4.98
C VAL A 67 -4.78 0.69 3.76
N ALA A 68 -5.68 -0.28 3.72
CA ALA A 68 -5.78 -1.24 2.63
C ALA A 68 -7.23 -1.67 2.36
N PRO A 69 -7.64 -1.77 1.08
CA PRO A 69 -8.87 -2.47 0.72
C PRO A 69 -8.66 -3.98 0.90
N VAL A 70 -9.45 -4.58 1.78
CA VAL A 70 -9.40 -6.01 2.10
C VAL A 70 -10.75 -6.65 1.79
N GLY A 71 -10.72 -7.75 1.04
CA GLY A 71 -11.92 -8.51 0.69
C GLY A 71 -11.89 -9.09 -0.72
N ALA A 72 -13.05 -9.60 -1.15
CA ALA A 72 -13.22 -10.26 -2.44
C ALA A 72 -13.45 -9.26 -3.59
N ALA A 73 -13.42 -9.76 -4.83
CA ALA A 73 -13.45 -8.95 -6.05
C ALA A 73 -14.62 -7.94 -6.15
N PHE A 74 -15.76 -8.22 -5.50
CA PHE A 74 -16.98 -7.39 -5.60
C PHE A 74 -17.42 -6.76 -4.29
N SER A 75 -16.67 -6.96 -3.20
CA SER A 75 -16.96 -6.35 -1.90
C SER A 75 -15.69 -6.31 -1.07
N GLN A 76 -15.18 -5.10 -0.81
CA GLN A 76 -14.04 -4.85 0.05
C GLN A 76 -14.42 -3.87 1.15
N GLN A 77 -13.81 -4.06 2.31
CA GLN A 77 -13.78 -3.07 3.38
C GLN A 77 -12.45 -2.34 3.33
N LEU A 78 -12.45 -1.05 3.65
CA LEU A 78 -11.22 -0.29 3.76
C LEU A 78 -10.72 -0.43 5.20
N GLU A 79 -9.79 -1.35 5.39
CA GLU A 79 -9.17 -1.66 6.67
C GLU A 79 -8.11 -0.61 7.02
N ILE A 80 -8.10 -0.20 8.28
CA ILE A 80 -7.16 0.75 8.86
C ILE A 80 -6.47 0.06 10.04
N LEU A 81 -5.16 -0.09 9.94
CA LEU A 81 -4.30 -0.62 11.00
C LEU A 81 -3.47 0.51 11.60
N GLU A 82 -3.59 0.72 12.90
CA GLU A 82 -2.73 1.62 13.68
C GLU A 82 -1.79 0.80 14.56
N LYS A 83 -0.48 1.05 14.47
CA LYS A 83 0.50 0.37 15.31
C LYS A 83 0.70 1.13 16.61
N LYS A 84 0.38 0.51 17.74
CA LYS A 84 0.49 1.11 19.08
C LYS A 84 1.04 0.11 20.09
N ASN A 85 2.12 0.49 20.77
CA ASN A 85 2.88 -0.33 21.72
C ASN A 85 3.26 -1.69 21.14
N GLY A 86 3.62 -1.76 19.85
CA GLY A 86 3.93 -3.01 19.15
C GLY A 86 2.71 -3.86 18.75
N GLU A 87 1.49 -3.46 19.10
CA GLU A 87 0.24 -4.11 18.70
C GLU A 87 -0.44 -3.39 17.54
N LEU A 88 -1.31 -4.09 16.81
CA LEU A 88 -2.12 -3.50 15.74
C LEU A 88 -3.55 -3.30 16.22
N LEU A 89 -3.98 -2.05 16.25
CA LEU A 89 -5.38 -1.69 16.43
C LEU A 89 -6.04 -1.65 15.05
N GLN A 90 -7.05 -2.49 14.85
CA GLN A 90 -7.78 -2.60 13.58
C GLN A 90 -9.10 -1.82 13.65
N SER A 91 -9.39 -1.08 12.59
CA SER A 91 -10.69 -0.44 12.36
C SER A 91 -11.03 -0.44 10.87
N PHE A 92 -12.23 0.01 10.51
CA PHE A 92 -12.70 0.03 9.13
C PHE A 92 -13.33 1.38 8.80
N ALA A 93 -12.97 1.94 7.64
CA ALA A 93 -13.66 3.11 7.13
C ALA A 93 -15.06 2.73 6.59
N PRO A 94 -16.07 3.58 6.80
CA PRO A 94 -17.43 3.31 6.36
C PRO A 94 -17.55 3.43 4.83
N GLY A 95 -18.24 2.47 4.20
CA GLY A 95 -18.57 2.52 2.77
C GLY A 95 -18.41 1.18 2.07
N PHE A 96 -18.62 1.21 0.75
CA PHE A 96 -18.38 0.10 -0.16
C PHE A 96 -17.24 0.45 -1.09
N TYR A 97 -16.27 -0.46 -1.21
CA TYR A 97 -15.06 -0.24 -1.98
C TYR A 97 -14.85 -1.34 -3.01
N VAL A 98 -14.37 -0.94 -4.19
CA VAL A 98 -13.98 -1.83 -5.28
C VAL A 98 -12.67 -1.32 -5.89
N PHE A 99 -11.60 -2.06 -5.65
CA PHE A 99 -10.25 -1.86 -6.17
C PHE A 99 -9.84 -3.05 -7.03
N VAL A 100 -8.90 -2.81 -7.94
CA VAL A 100 -8.21 -3.87 -8.69
C VAL A 100 -7.41 -4.76 -7.73
N PRO A 101 -7.24 -6.06 -8.02
CA PRO A 101 -6.51 -6.96 -7.13
C PRO A 101 -5.02 -6.60 -7.04
N LEU A 102 -4.46 -6.71 -5.84
CA LEU A 102 -3.03 -6.68 -5.60
C LEU A 102 -2.42 -7.94 -6.20
N LYS A 103 -1.54 -7.75 -7.18
CA LYS A 103 -0.77 -8.82 -7.82
C LYS A 103 0.63 -8.87 -7.20
N PHE A 104 1.23 -10.05 -7.26
CA PHE A 104 2.59 -10.33 -6.83
C PHE A 104 3.29 -11.14 -7.94
N ASN A 105 4.61 -11.06 -7.98
CA ASN A 105 5.40 -11.93 -8.85
C ASN A 105 5.60 -13.27 -8.14
N GLU A 106 5.39 -14.38 -8.85
CA GLU A 106 5.76 -15.72 -8.37
C GLU A 106 7.26 -15.83 -8.08
#